data_AF-A0A535UUT0-F1
#
_entry.id   AF-A0A535UUT0-F1
#
_cell.length_a   1.000
_cell.length_b   1.000
_cell.length_c   1.000
_cell.angle_alpha   90.00
_cell.angle_beta   90.00
_cell.angle_gamma   90.00
#
_symmetry.space_group_name_H-M   'P 1'
#
loop_
_entity.id
_entity.type
_entity.pdbx_description
1 polymer ?
#
loop_
_entity_poly.entity_id
_entity_poly.type
_entity_poly.pdbx_seq_one_letter_code
_entity_poly.pdbx_strand_id
1 'polypeptide(L)'
;MSRLPKAVRARLDELTGDGVDDGVGGRGLLAELKADPGPLGLETVLTEIDKLGQVRSIGLPAALFTDASEKLIAVWRARAARQYPSDLRAMAAPVRRTLLAVLCWVRTAEITDGLVDLLIQLVHRINARAERRVEGEMIAELRRV
;
A
#
# COMPACT_ATOMS: atom_id res chain seq x y z
N MET A 1 0.44 -17.23 -25.16
CA MET A 1 1.45 -16.39 -24.47
C MET A 1 0.93 -16.06 -23.07
N SER A 2 1.75 -16.19 -22.02
CA SER A 2 1.35 -15.83 -20.66
C SER A 2 1.29 -14.30 -20.53
N ARG A 3 0.20 -13.74 -19.99
CA ARG A 3 0.04 -12.28 -19.74
C ARG A 3 1.05 -11.73 -18.72
N LEU A 4 1.72 -12.59 -17.96
CA LEU A 4 2.75 -12.21 -16.99
C LEU A 4 4.15 -12.48 -17.55
N PRO A 5 4.99 -11.43 -17.71
CA PRO A 5 6.39 -11.58 -18.09
C PRO A 5 7.17 -12.44 -17.09
N LYS A 6 8.24 -13.13 -17.54
CA LYS A 6 9.04 -14.02 -16.69
C LYS A 6 9.60 -13.30 -15.45
N ALA A 7 10.10 -12.08 -15.62
CA ALA A 7 10.63 -11.26 -14.52
C ALA A 7 9.55 -10.94 -13.47
N VAL A 8 8.34 -10.59 -13.91
CA VAL A 8 7.21 -10.30 -13.01
C VAL A 8 6.81 -11.56 -12.24
N ARG A 9 6.80 -12.73 -12.88
CA ARG A 9 6.53 -14.00 -12.19
C ARG A 9 7.55 -14.30 -11.09
N ALA A 10 8.83 -14.02 -11.33
CA ALA A 10 9.89 -14.21 -10.33
C ALA A 10 9.68 -13.30 -9.12
N ARG A 11 9.47 -12.00 -9.35
CA ARG A 11 9.17 -11.02 -8.28
C ARG A 11 7.92 -11.38 -7.47
N LEU A 12 6.87 -11.88 -8.14
CA LEU A 12 5.67 -12.36 -7.45
C LEU A 12 5.97 -13.59 -6.58
N ASP A 13 6.79 -14.53 -7.05
CA ASP A 13 7.17 -15.70 -6.25
C ASP A 13 8.03 -15.29 -5.03
N GLU A 14 8.91 -14.29 -5.18
CA GLU A 14 9.74 -13.72 -4.10
C GLU A 14 8.90 -13.13 -2.95
N LEU A 15 7.70 -12.60 -3.21
CA LEU A 15 6.80 -12.08 -2.16
C LEU A 15 6.42 -13.13 -1.11
N THR A 16 6.47 -14.42 -1.47
CA THR A 16 6.15 -15.52 -0.56
C THR A 16 7.36 -16.11 0.14
N GLY A 17 8.55 -15.60 -0.17
CA GLY A 17 9.78 -15.91 0.55
C GLY A 17 9.68 -15.47 1.99
N ASP A 18 10.30 -16.24 2.87
CA ASP A 18 10.50 -15.80 4.25
C ASP A 18 11.50 -14.65 4.16
N GLY A 19 11.08 -13.43 4.53
CA GLY A 19 12.02 -12.32 4.69
C GLY A 19 13.12 -12.78 5.61
N VAL A 20 14.39 -12.55 5.24
CA VAL A 20 15.50 -12.88 6.12
C VAL A 20 15.25 -12.17 7.45
N ASP A 21 15.08 -12.96 8.51
CA ASP A 21 14.94 -12.46 9.88
C ASP A 21 16.30 -11.92 10.32
N ASP A 22 16.67 -10.74 9.82
CA ASP A 22 17.91 -10.04 10.18
C ASP A 22 17.80 -9.36 11.56
N GLY A 23 17.05 -9.96 12.50
CA GLY A 23 17.03 -9.56 13.91
C GLY A 23 16.33 -8.22 14.20
N VAL A 24 15.68 -7.60 13.23
CA VAL A 24 14.89 -6.36 13.41
C VAL A 24 13.43 -6.59 13.02
N GLY A 25 12.77 -7.63 13.56
CA GLY A 25 11.31 -7.76 13.63
C GLY A 25 10.50 -7.37 12.37
N GLY A 26 11.08 -7.54 11.19
CA GLY A 26 10.55 -7.02 9.94
C GLY A 26 9.46 -7.94 9.44
N ARG A 27 8.23 -7.42 9.32
CA ARG A 27 7.17 -8.13 8.61
C ARG A 27 7.69 -8.42 7.19
N GLY A 28 7.55 -9.65 6.70
CA GLY A 28 7.92 -9.94 5.30
C GLY A 28 7.18 -9.01 4.33
N LEU A 29 7.79 -8.70 3.18
CA LEU A 29 7.27 -7.73 2.20
C LEU A 29 5.78 -7.91 1.88
N LEU A 30 5.29 -9.14 1.78
CA LEU A 30 3.86 -9.42 1.57
C LEU A 30 2.97 -8.93 2.71
N ALA A 31 3.42 -9.06 3.96
CA ALA A 31 2.69 -8.56 5.13
C ALA A 31 2.71 -7.03 5.20
N GLU A 32 3.80 -6.38 4.80
CA GLU A 32 3.87 -4.91 4.66
C GLU A 32 2.90 -4.41 3.59
N LEU A 33 2.88 -5.04 2.41
CA LEU A 33 1.97 -4.67 1.33
C LEU A 33 0.49 -4.84 1.71
N LYS A 34 0.17 -5.81 2.58
CA LYS A 34 -1.19 -6.07 3.08
C LYS A 34 -1.61 -5.11 4.20
N ALA A 35 -0.66 -4.48 4.89
CA ALA A 35 -0.96 -3.63 6.02
C ALA A 35 -1.66 -2.34 5.60
N ASP A 36 -2.69 -1.98 6.35
CA ASP A 36 -3.34 -0.67 6.27
C ASP A 36 -2.37 0.44 6.74
N PRO A 37 -2.58 1.69 6.28
CA PRO A 37 -1.79 2.82 6.73
C PRO A 37 -1.91 3.05 8.24
N GLY A 38 -0.82 3.54 8.84
CA GLY A 38 -0.77 3.98 10.23
C GLY A 38 -1.57 5.27 10.50
N PRO A 39 -1.55 5.79 11.74
CA PRO A 39 -2.22 7.04 12.09
C PRO A 39 -1.65 8.23 11.31
N LEU A 40 -2.46 9.28 11.10
CA LEU A 40 -2.07 10.46 10.31
C LEU A 40 -0.82 11.18 10.87
N GLY A 41 0.28 11.11 10.13
CA GLY A 41 1.55 11.79 10.42
C GLY A 41 2.51 11.74 9.21
N LEU A 42 3.58 12.54 9.24
CA LEU A 42 4.58 12.58 8.16
C LEU A 42 5.23 11.19 7.96
N GLU A 43 5.58 10.51 9.04
CA GLU A 43 6.16 9.16 9.00
C GLU A 43 5.25 8.16 8.28
N THR A 44 3.94 8.24 8.52
CA THR A 44 2.95 7.40 7.81
C THR A 44 2.93 7.71 6.32
N VAL A 45 2.99 8.99 5.93
CA VAL A 45 3.04 9.37 4.51
C VAL A 45 4.29 8.81 3.84
N LEU A 46 5.46 8.95 4.48
CA LEU A 46 6.72 8.41 3.95
C LEU A 46 6.67 6.88 3.84
N THR A 47 6.16 6.20 4.86
CA THR A 47 5.97 4.75 4.87
C THR A 47 5.05 4.28 3.73
N GLU A 48 3.93 4.97 3.48
CA GLU A 48 3.03 4.62 2.38
C GLU A 48 3.63 4.93 1.00
N ILE A 49 4.47 5.96 0.86
CA ILE A 49 5.23 6.23 -0.37
C ILE A 49 6.20 5.07 -0.67
N ASP A 50 6.93 4.60 0.34
CA ASP A 50 7.85 3.46 0.19
C ASP A 50 7.09 2.19 -0.18
N LYS A 51 5.95 1.92 0.48
CA LYS A 51 5.06 0.79 0.16
C LYS A 51 4.54 0.88 -1.28
N LEU A 52 4.18 2.08 -1.75
CA LEU A 52 3.77 2.30 -3.13
C LEU A 52 4.92 2.05 -4.13
N GLY A 53 6.14 2.45 -3.77
CA GLY A 53 7.34 2.15 -4.55
C GLY A 53 7.58 0.64 -4.67
N GLN A 54 7.52 -0.07 -3.54
CA GLN A 54 7.67 -1.52 -3.48
C GLN A 54 6.62 -2.25 -4.34
N VAL A 55 5.33 -1.93 -4.22
CA VAL A 55 4.28 -2.61 -5.00
C VAL A 55 4.41 -2.33 -6.50
N ARG A 56 4.81 -1.11 -6.89
CA ARG A 56 5.05 -0.74 -8.29
C ARG A 56 6.27 -1.44 -8.88
N SER A 57 7.30 -1.71 -8.07
CA SER A 57 8.53 -2.40 -8.50
C SER A 57 8.29 -3.83 -9.00
N ILE A 58 7.18 -4.46 -8.58
CA ILE A 58 6.72 -5.75 -9.11
C ILE A 58 6.58 -5.69 -10.63
N GLY A 59 6.14 -4.54 -11.16
CA GLY A 59 6.09 -4.28 -12.60
C GLY A 59 4.94 -5.00 -13.30
N LEU A 60 3.77 -5.07 -12.66
CA LEU A 60 2.57 -5.63 -13.30
C LEU A 60 2.21 -4.82 -14.56
N PRO A 61 1.90 -5.48 -15.68
CA PRO A 61 1.42 -4.78 -16.87
C PRO A 61 0.14 -3.99 -16.59
N ALA A 62 0.06 -2.74 -17.03
CA ALA A 62 -1.09 -1.86 -16.77
C ALA A 62 -2.42 -2.38 -17.37
N ALA A 63 -2.38 -3.30 -18.33
CA ALA A 63 -3.56 -3.90 -18.94
C ALA A 63 -3.84 -5.32 -18.42
N LEU A 64 -3.21 -5.76 -17.32
CA LEU A 64 -3.26 -7.16 -16.89
C LEU A 64 -4.69 -7.65 -16.58
N PHE A 65 -5.51 -6.77 -16.00
CA PHE A 65 -6.88 -7.08 -15.55
C PHE A 65 -7.96 -6.19 -16.19
N THR A 66 -7.65 -5.47 -17.29
CA THR A 66 -8.60 -4.51 -17.90
C THR A 66 -9.84 -5.16 -18.52
N ASP A 67 -9.79 -6.46 -18.79
CA ASP A 67 -10.90 -7.26 -19.32
C ASP A 67 -11.57 -8.14 -18.24
N ALA A 68 -11.13 -8.04 -16.99
CA ALA A 68 -11.71 -8.80 -15.87
C ALA A 68 -12.80 -8.00 -15.16
N SER A 69 -13.85 -8.70 -14.70
CA SER A 69 -14.90 -8.08 -13.90
C SER A 69 -14.36 -7.58 -12.56
N GLU A 70 -14.69 -6.34 -12.19
CA GLU A 70 -14.35 -5.75 -10.90
C GLU A 70 -14.79 -6.62 -9.71
N LYS A 71 -15.99 -7.23 -9.81
CA LYS A 71 -16.51 -8.14 -8.78
C LYS A 71 -15.59 -9.35 -8.58
N LEU A 72 -15.05 -9.90 -9.68
CA LEU A 72 -14.15 -11.04 -9.63
C LEU A 72 -12.79 -10.65 -9.05
N ILE A 73 -12.26 -9.49 -9.45
CA ILE A 73 -11.03 -8.90 -8.89
C ILE A 73 -11.18 -8.72 -7.38
N ALA A 74 -12.29 -8.15 -6.91
CA ALA A 74 -12.55 -7.94 -5.49
C ALA A 74 -12.58 -9.27 -4.71
N VAL A 75 -13.23 -10.31 -5.24
CA VAL A 75 -13.27 -11.65 -4.64
C VAL A 75 -11.87 -12.26 -4.56
N TRP A 76 -11.08 -12.18 -5.62
CA TRP A 76 -9.71 -12.70 -5.66
C TRP A 76 -8.77 -11.93 -4.74
N ARG A 77 -8.88 -10.59 -4.68
CA ARG A 77 -8.13 -9.77 -3.74
C ARG A 77 -8.47 -10.15 -2.30
N ALA A 78 -9.75 -10.29 -1.97
CA ALA A 78 -10.17 -10.68 -0.62
C ALA A 78 -9.65 -12.08 -0.26
N ARG A 79 -9.66 -13.01 -1.22
CA ARG A 79 -9.05 -14.34 -1.04
C ARG A 79 -7.56 -14.24 -0.77
N ALA A 80 -6.81 -13.48 -1.57
CA ALA A 80 -5.37 -13.31 -1.46
C ALA A 80 -4.95 -12.62 -0.14
N ALA A 81 -5.72 -11.62 0.31
CA ALA A 81 -5.49 -10.91 1.56
C ALA A 81 -5.50 -11.87 2.76
N ARG A 82 -6.40 -12.86 2.77
CA ARG A 82 -6.55 -13.84 3.86
C ARG A 82 -5.51 -14.96 3.89
N GLN A 83 -4.71 -15.15 2.84
CA GLN A 83 -3.73 -16.25 2.80
C GLN A 83 -2.45 -15.90 3.56
N TYR A 84 -1.89 -16.86 4.29
CA TYR A 84 -0.52 -16.77 4.79
C TYR A 84 0.50 -17.05 3.67
N PRO A 85 1.76 -16.58 3.79
CA PRO A 85 2.82 -16.91 2.83
C PRO A 85 2.95 -18.42 2.58
N SER A 86 2.86 -19.23 3.63
CA SER A 86 2.89 -20.71 3.55
C SER A 86 1.75 -21.27 2.70
N ASP A 87 0.53 -20.76 2.86
CA ASP A 87 -0.64 -21.23 2.10
C ASP A 87 -0.44 -20.93 0.61
N LEU A 88 0.02 -19.72 0.30
CA LEU A 88 0.33 -19.32 -1.08
C LEU A 88 1.41 -20.21 -1.69
N ARG A 89 2.47 -20.55 -0.93
CA ARG A 89 3.53 -21.45 -1.37
C ARG A 89 3.00 -22.86 -1.69
N ALA A 90 2.03 -23.35 -0.91
CA ALA A 90 1.40 -24.66 -1.12
C ALA A 90 0.49 -24.71 -2.36
N MET A 91 0.06 -23.57 -2.91
CA MET A 91 -0.76 -23.53 -4.12
C MET A 91 0.04 -23.81 -5.40
N ALA A 92 -0.64 -24.34 -6.41
CA ALA A 92 -0.08 -24.42 -7.76
C ALA A 92 0.37 -23.04 -8.24
N ALA A 93 1.55 -22.97 -8.86
CA ALA A 93 2.19 -21.72 -9.24
C ALA A 93 1.31 -20.75 -10.06
N PRO A 94 0.47 -21.20 -11.02
CA PRO A 94 -0.46 -20.31 -11.70
C PRO A 94 -1.48 -19.66 -10.76
N VAL A 95 -2.01 -20.40 -9.79
CA VAL A 95 -3.01 -19.88 -8.83
C VAL A 95 -2.37 -18.88 -7.88
N ARG A 96 -1.21 -19.22 -7.30
CA ARG A 96 -0.44 -18.34 -6.43
C ARG A 96 -0.16 -17.00 -7.12
N ARG A 97 0.40 -17.04 -8.33
CA ARG A 97 0.78 -15.84 -9.08
C ARG A 97 -0.42 -14.98 -9.45
N THR A 98 -1.55 -15.58 -9.81
CA THR A 98 -2.78 -14.81 -10.08
C THR A 98 -3.26 -14.09 -8.82
N LEU A 99 -3.30 -14.77 -7.67
CA LEU A 99 -3.73 -14.15 -6.40
C LEU A 99 -2.80 -13.02 -5.96
N LEU A 100 -1.48 -13.23 -6.07
CA LEU A 100 -0.49 -12.20 -5.75
C LEU A 100 -0.55 -11.03 -6.73
N ALA A 101 -0.70 -11.29 -8.03
CA ALA A 101 -0.84 -10.23 -9.03
C ALA A 101 -2.10 -9.40 -8.79
N VAL A 102 -3.24 -10.03 -8.51
CA VAL A 102 -4.48 -9.31 -8.16
C VAL A 102 -4.29 -8.47 -6.88
N LEU A 103 -3.65 -9.04 -5.86
CA LEU A 103 -3.38 -8.33 -4.62
C LEU A 103 -2.54 -7.07 -4.86
N CYS A 104 -1.39 -7.20 -5.53
CA CYS A 104 -0.51 -6.07 -5.84
C CYS A 104 -1.18 -5.03 -6.75
N TRP A 105 -1.98 -5.49 -7.72
CA TRP A 105 -2.73 -4.62 -8.62
C TRP A 105 -3.69 -3.72 -7.84
N VAL A 106 -4.54 -4.32 -7.00
CA VAL A 106 -5.52 -3.57 -6.20
C VAL A 106 -4.83 -2.72 -5.14
N ARG A 107 -3.79 -3.24 -4.46
CA ARG A 107 -3.03 -2.45 -3.46
C ARG A 107 -2.36 -1.22 -4.05
N THR A 108 -1.95 -1.25 -5.32
CA THR A 108 -1.40 -0.06 -5.97
C THR A 108 -2.40 1.09 -5.98
N ALA A 109 -3.67 0.81 -6.30
CA ALA A 109 -4.74 1.81 -6.27
C ALA A 109 -5.07 2.22 -4.82
N GLU A 110 -5.30 1.25 -3.93
CA GLU A 110 -5.67 1.54 -2.53
C GLU A 110 -4.62 2.36 -1.77
N ILE A 111 -3.32 2.09 -1.98
CA ILE A 111 -2.25 2.88 -1.37
C ILE A 111 -2.20 4.28 -1.98
N THR A 112 -2.45 4.41 -3.28
CA THR A 112 -2.50 5.72 -3.94
C THR A 112 -3.66 6.56 -3.39
N ASP A 113 -4.86 5.97 -3.27
CA ASP A 113 -6.03 6.64 -2.70
C ASP A 113 -5.80 7.01 -1.23
N GLY A 114 -5.23 6.09 -0.43
CA GLY A 114 -4.87 6.37 0.96
C GLY A 114 -3.84 7.48 1.11
N LEU A 115 -2.85 7.58 0.21
CA LEU A 115 -1.89 8.68 0.19
C LEU A 115 -2.57 10.02 -0.12
N VAL A 116 -3.52 10.05 -1.05
CA VAL A 116 -4.31 11.25 -1.34
C VAL A 116 -5.09 11.68 -0.09
N ASP A 117 -5.76 10.76 0.59
CA ASP A 117 -6.49 11.05 1.83
C ASP A 117 -5.58 11.57 2.95
N LEU A 118 -4.39 10.96 3.13
CA LEU A 118 -3.41 11.42 4.12
C LEU A 118 -2.92 12.83 3.82
N LEU A 119 -2.65 13.15 2.54
CA LEU A 119 -2.22 14.49 2.13
C LEU A 119 -3.32 15.53 2.35
N ILE A 120 -4.57 15.21 1.98
CA ILE A 120 -5.73 16.10 2.23
C ILE A 120 -5.84 16.42 3.73
N GLN A 121 -5.78 15.40 4.59
CA GLN A 121 -5.87 15.61 6.03
C GLN A 121 -4.69 16.40 6.59
N LEU A 122 -3.48 16.19 6.07
CA LEU A 122 -2.30 16.94 6.48
C LEU A 122 -2.43 18.43 6.13
N VAL A 123 -2.90 18.75 4.93
CA VAL A 123 -3.17 20.14 4.50
C VAL A 123 -4.17 20.81 5.43
N HIS A 124 -5.30 20.15 5.73
CA HIS A 124 -6.28 20.69 6.68
C HIS A 124 -5.70 20.93 8.08
N ARG A 125 -4.87 20.00 8.58
CA ARG A 125 -4.20 20.15 9.88
C ARG A 125 -3.25 21.35 9.91
N ILE A 126 -2.50 21.57 8.82
CA ILE A 126 -1.59 22.72 8.67
C ILE A 126 -2.38 24.02 8.66
N ASN A 127 -3.44 24.13 7.85
CA ASN A 127 -4.29 25.32 7.77
C ASN A 127 -4.90 25.66 9.13
N ALA A 128 -5.51 24.69 9.80
CA ALA A 128 -6.11 24.91 11.12
C ALA A 128 -5.07 25.33 12.18
N ARG A 129 -3.81 24.88 12.05
CA ARG A 129 -2.73 25.31 12.95
C ARG A 129 -2.28 26.74 12.64
N ALA A 130 -2.21 27.10 11.37
CA ALA A 130 -1.87 28.45 10.95
C ALA A 130 -2.93 29.46 11.42
N GLU A 131 -4.21 29.17 11.20
CA GLU A 131 -5.34 30.00 11.68
C GLU A 131 -5.29 30.22 13.18
N ARG A 132 -5.19 29.14 13.97
CA ARG A 132 -5.07 29.23 15.44
C ARG A 132 -3.86 30.03 15.91
N ARG A 133 -2.76 30.01 15.15
CA ARG A 133 -1.56 30.78 15.47
C ARG A 133 -1.82 32.27 15.27
N VAL A 134 -2.41 32.65 14.15
CA VAL A 134 -2.75 34.05 13.83
C VAL A 134 -3.75 34.60 14.83
N GLU A 135 -4.83 33.86 15.12
CA GLU A 135 -5.83 34.26 16.13
C GLU A 135 -5.19 34.46 17.52
N GLY A 136 -4.30 33.55 17.92
CA GLY A 136 -3.56 33.67 19.18
C GLY A 136 -2.65 34.90 19.24
N GLU A 137 -1.96 35.23 18.14
CA GLU A 137 -1.13 36.43 18.01
C GLU A 137 -1.98 37.70 18.11
N MET A 138 -3.14 37.76 17.43
CA MET A 138 -4.08 38.88 17.51
C MET A 138 -4.64 39.10 18.92
N ILE A 139 -5.04 38.02 19.61
CA ILE A 139 -5.54 38.09 20.99
C ILE A 139 -4.44 38.58 21.94
N ALA A 140 -3.20 38.14 21.74
CA ALA A 140 -2.07 38.57 22.56
C ALA A 140 -1.74 40.05 22.37
N GLU A 141 -1.87 40.58 21.15
CA GLU A 141 -1.69 42.00 20.85
C GLU A 141 -2.78 42.86 21.50
N LEU A 142 -4.04 42.44 21.41
CA LEU A 142 -5.16 43.13 22.07
C LEU A 142 -5.02 43.22 23.59
N ARG A 143 -4.41 42.20 24.22
CA ARG A 143 -4.18 42.17 25.69
C ARG A 143 -3.01 43.05 26.15
N ARG A 144 -2.18 43.56 25.24
CA ARG A 144 -1.02 44.41 25.55
C ARG A 144 -1.35 45.90 25.62
N VAL A 145 -2.55 46.31 25.18
CA VAL A 145 -3.08 47.67 25.23
C VAL A 145 -3.98 47.82 26.46
#